data_AF-A0A3A4ZAG5-F1
#
_entry.id   AF-A0A3A4ZAG5-F1
#
_cell.length_a   1.000
_cell.length_b   1.000
_cell.length_c   1.000
_cell.angle_alpha   90.00
_cell.angle_beta   90.00
_cell.angle_gamma   90.00
#
_symmetry.space_group_name_H-M   'P 1'
#
loop_
_entity.id
_entity.type
_entity.pdbx_description
1 polymer ?
#
loop_
_entity_poly.entity_id
_entity_poly.type
_entity_poly.pdbx_seq_one_letter_code
_entity_poly.pdbx_strand_id
1 'polypeptide(L)'
;MRQKGFTLIELLVVIAIVAVLAGALLIAINPQSMVQKGRDSKRLQDIDTLVQAINLALADGEILLTDTTGCANCTSTGSAAVDGTGYVPFTIPLNKTGLSKFVANLPTDPLNTAPNIYTYASDATNFEVNGVLEHADNTAKMSTDGGNNVAAYEKGTSLTLIN
;
A
#
# COMPACT_ATOMS: atom_id res chain seq x y z
N MET A 1 -55.11 -26.56 11.49
CA MET A 1 -53.77 -26.79 12.07
C MET A 1 -53.54 -25.74 13.16
N ARG A 2 -53.28 -26.14 14.41
CA ARG A 2 -53.00 -25.19 15.51
C ARG A 2 -51.55 -24.73 15.39
N GLN A 3 -51.34 -23.46 15.03
CA GLN A 3 -50.04 -22.79 15.14
C GLN A 3 -49.73 -22.64 16.64
N LYS A 4 -48.64 -23.27 17.10
CA LYS A 4 -48.14 -23.06 18.47
C LYS A 4 -47.48 -21.68 18.50
N GLY A 5 -48.01 -20.76 19.29
CA GLY A 5 -47.40 -19.45 19.52
C GLY A 5 -46.25 -19.54 20.52
N PHE A 6 -45.24 -18.70 20.34
CA PHE A 6 -44.14 -18.53 21.30
C PHE A 6 -44.64 -17.95 22.62
N THR A 7 -44.04 -18.37 23.73
CA THR A 7 -44.30 -17.77 25.04
C THR A 7 -43.47 -16.49 25.23
N LEU A 8 -43.97 -15.55 26.03
CA LEU A 8 -43.25 -14.31 26.36
C LEU A 8 -41.91 -14.59 27.06
N ILE A 9 -41.85 -15.66 27.87
CA ILE A 9 -40.63 -16.03 28.60
C ILE A 9 -39.56 -16.60 27.66
N GLU A 10 -39.95 -17.37 26.64
CA GLU A 10 -39.02 -17.86 25.62
C GLU A 10 -38.40 -16.69 24.83
N LEU A 11 -39.21 -15.70 24.45
CA LEU A 11 -38.70 -14.53 23.74
C LEU A 11 -37.70 -13.74 24.61
N LEU A 12 -37.98 -13.59 25.91
CA LEU A 12 -37.10 -12.88 26.84
C LEU A 12 -35.76 -13.59 27.04
N VAL A 13 -35.78 -14.92 27.19
CA VAL A 13 -34.54 -15.71 27.31
C VAL A 13 -33.71 -15.64 26.03
N VAL A 14 -34.35 -15.66 24.86
CA VAL A 14 -33.64 -15.57 23.57
C VAL A 14 -32.94 -14.22 23.41
N ILE A 15 -33.61 -13.10 23.69
CA ILE A 15 -32.96 -11.79 23.57
C ILE A 15 -31.80 -11.63 24.57
N ALA A 16 -31.92 -12.22 25.77
CA ALA A 16 -30.85 -12.21 26.77
C ALA A 16 -29.62 -13.00 26.29
N ILE A 17 -29.83 -14.19 25.73
CA ILE A 17 -28.74 -15.01 25.17
C ILE A 17 -28.10 -14.29 23.98
N VAL A 18 -28.90 -13.73 23.07
CA VAL A 18 -28.39 -12.98 21.91
C VAL A 18 -27.56 -11.77 22.34
N ALA A 19 -27.99 -11.03 23.36
CA ALA A 19 -27.25 -9.88 23.88
C ALA A 19 -25.87 -10.29 24.44
N VAL A 20 -25.81 -11.39 25.20
CA VAL A 20 -24.54 -11.92 25.75
C VAL A 20 -23.61 -12.41 24.62
N LEU A 21 -24.13 -13.17 23.66
CA LEU A 21 -23.35 -13.66 22.53
C LEU A 21 -22.84 -12.53 21.64
N ALA A 22 -23.67 -11.51 21.37
CA ALA A 22 -23.26 -10.33 20.61
C ALA A 22 -22.13 -9.56 21.31
N GLY A 23 -22.20 -9.40 22.63
CA GLY A 23 -21.13 -8.79 23.42
C GLY A 23 -19.83 -9.58 23.36
N ALA A 24 -19.89 -10.91 23.43
CA ALA A 24 -18.71 -11.78 23.36
C ALA A 24 -18.02 -11.75 21.98
N LEU A 25 -18.79 -11.65 20.89
CA LEU A 25 -18.24 -11.59 19.53
C LEU A 25 -17.41 -10.32 19.26
N LEU A 26 -17.79 -9.19 19.85
CA LEU A 26 -17.05 -7.92 19.71
C LEU A 26 -15.67 -7.96 20.39
N ILE A 27 -15.50 -8.79 21.43
CA ILE A 27 -14.20 -8.99 22.09
C ILE A 27 -13.32 -9.93 21.25
N ALA A 28 -13.92 -10.89 20.55
CA ALA A 28 -13.20 -11.88 19.74
C ALA A 28 -12.69 -11.31 18.41
N ILE A 29 -13.41 -10.35 17.81
CA ILE A 29 -13.01 -9.71 16.55
C ILE A 29 -12.17 -8.48 16.89
N ASN A 30 -10.93 -8.43 16.41
CA ASN A 30 -10.12 -7.21 16.44
C ASN A 30 -10.34 -6.46 15.10
N PRO A 31 -11.31 -5.53 15.01
CA PRO A 31 -11.62 -4.84 13.75
C PRO A 31 -10.43 -4.03 13.23
N GLN A 32 -9.57 -3.52 14.12
CA GLN A 32 -8.39 -2.77 13.73
C GLN A 32 -7.41 -3.63 12.93
N SER A 33 -7.18 -4.88 13.34
CA SER A 33 -6.33 -5.83 12.61
C SER A 33 -6.86 -6.08 11.19
N MET A 34 -8.18 -6.24 11.02
CA MET A 34 -8.79 -6.44 9.70
C MET A 34 -8.60 -5.25 8.77
N VAL A 35 -8.77 -4.02 9.31
CA VAL A 35 -8.57 -2.80 8.52
C VAL A 35 -7.09 -2.63 8.13
N GLN A 36 -6.16 -2.90 9.05
CA GLN A 36 -4.72 -2.88 8.77
C GLN A 36 -4.35 -3.86 7.65
N LYS A 37 -4.85 -5.11 7.72
CA LYS A 37 -4.65 -6.11 6.66
C LYS A 37 -5.21 -5.65 5.31
N GLY A 38 -6.37 -5.00 5.30
CA GLY A 38 -6.96 -4.42 4.10
C GLY A 38 -6.08 -3.33 3.47
N ARG A 39 -5.56 -2.40 4.29
CA ARG A 39 -4.64 -1.36 3.82
C ARG A 39 -3.31 -1.93 3.35
N ASP A 40 -2.75 -2.91 4.05
CA ASP A 40 -1.51 -3.57 3.63
C ASP A 40 -1.68 -4.31 2.30
N SER A 41 -2.82 -4.97 2.07
CA SER A 41 -3.12 -5.56 0.76
C SER A 41 -3.15 -4.51 -0.36
N LYS A 42 -3.66 -3.31 -0.07
CA LYS A 42 -3.65 -2.19 -1.01
C LYS A 42 -2.23 -1.67 -1.25
N ARG A 43 -1.41 -1.52 -0.19
CA ARG A 43 0.00 -1.11 -0.29
C ARG A 43 0.82 -2.03 -1.16
N LEU A 44 0.70 -3.33 -0.93
CA LEU A 44 1.39 -4.34 -1.73
C LEU A 44 0.99 -4.23 -3.21
N GLN A 45 -0.31 -4.12 -3.50
CA GLN A 45 -0.80 -3.95 -4.87
C GLN A 45 -0.32 -2.64 -5.52
N ASP A 46 -0.29 -1.55 -4.76
CA ASP A 46 0.18 -0.24 -5.24
C ASP A 46 1.65 -0.26 -5.61
N ILE A 47 2.49 -0.79 -4.71
CA ILE A 47 3.93 -0.92 -4.93
C ILE A 47 4.20 -1.83 -6.14
N ASP A 48 3.52 -2.98 -6.24
CA ASP A 48 3.68 -3.89 -7.38
C ASP A 48 3.24 -3.21 -8.70
N THR A 49 2.12 -2.48 -8.69
CA THR A 49 1.62 -1.75 -9.88
C THR A 49 2.60 -0.66 -10.30
N LEU A 50 3.13 0.11 -9.35
CA LEU A 50 4.08 1.19 -9.62
C LEU A 50 5.40 0.64 -10.18
N VAL A 51 5.96 -0.37 -9.53
CA VAL A 51 7.22 -1.02 -9.96
C VAL A 51 7.06 -1.66 -11.34
N GLN A 52 5.92 -2.30 -11.61
CA GLN A 52 5.63 -2.84 -12.93
C GLN A 52 5.54 -1.73 -13.98
N ALA A 53 4.84 -0.63 -13.69
CA ALA A 53 4.71 0.51 -14.61
C ALA A 53 6.08 1.14 -14.93
N ILE A 54 6.93 1.34 -13.92
CA ILE A 54 8.29 1.88 -14.11
C ILE A 54 9.12 0.93 -14.99
N ASN A 55 9.12 -0.38 -14.69
CA ASN A 55 9.88 -1.35 -15.47
C ASN A 55 9.42 -1.43 -16.94
N LEU A 56 8.10 -1.44 -17.18
CA LEU A 56 7.56 -1.43 -18.55
C LEU A 56 7.91 -0.13 -19.29
N ALA A 57 7.85 1.01 -18.59
CA ALA A 57 8.21 2.30 -19.18
C ALA A 57 9.70 2.39 -19.53
N LEU A 58 10.59 1.82 -18.71
CA LEU A 58 12.01 1.72 -19.03
C LEU A 58 12.26 0.80 -20.21
N ALA A 59 11.59 -0.37 -20.26
CA ALA A 59 11.72 -1.33 -21.35
C ALA A 59 11.26 -0.74 -22.70
N ASP A 60 10.18 0.05 -22.70
CA ASP A 60 9.67 0.74 -23.90
C ASP A 60 10.42 2.04 -24.24
N GLY A 61 11.38 2.45 -23.40
CA GLY A 61 12.09 3.73 -23.52
C GLY A 61 11.16 4.95 -23.42
N GLU A 62 10.06 4.84 -22.68
CA GLU A 62 9.11 5.94 -22.41
C GLU A 62 9.62 6.91 -21.36
N ILE A 63 10.52 6.44 -20.48
CA ILE A 63 11.14 7.26 -19.43
C ILE A 63 12.65 7.00 -19.37
N LEU A 64 13.36 7.99 -18.85
CA LEU A 64 14.73 7.86 -18.37
C LEU A 64 14.73 8.21 -16.88
N LEU A 65 15.29 7.34 -16.06
CA LEU A 65 15.43 7.62 -14.63
C LEU A 65 16.34 8.82 -14.42
N THR A 66 16.07 9.58 -13.36
CA THR A 66 16.90 10.70 -12.92
C THR A 66 17.47 10.38 -11.55
N ASP A 67 18.70 10.79 -11.30
CA ASP A 67 19.29 10.69 -9.96
C ASP A 67 18.46 11.55 -8.99
N THR A 68 17.97 10.92 -7.93
CA THR A 68 17.16 11.57 -6.89
C THR A 68 17.92 11.68 -5.56
N THR A 69 19.25 11.57 -5.57
CA THR A 69 20.07 11.79 -4.38
C THR A 69 19.73 13.14 -3.75
N GLY A 70 19.27 13.14 -2.50
CA GLY A 70 18.85 14.35 -1.79
C GLY A 70 17.46 14.89 -2.16
N CYS A 71 16.63 14.11 -2.86
CA CYS A 71 15.26 14.50 -3.19
C CYS A 71 14.36 14.58 -1.94
N ALA A 72 13.96 15.80 -1.57
CA ALA A 72 13.09 16.03 -0.41
C ALA A 72 11.61 15.66 -0.67
N ASN A 73 11.19 15.62 -1.94
CA ASN A 73 9.78 15.46 -2.34
C ASN A 73 9.48 14.13 -3.04
N CYS A 74 10.38 13.14 -2.93
CA CYS A 74 10.21 11.81 -3.51
C CYS A 74 9.39 10.90 -2.58
N THR A 75 8.26 11.42 -2.10
CA THR A 75 7.32 10.72 -1.23
C THR A 75 5.87 10.91 -1.69
N SER A 76 4.99 9.95 -1.39
CA SER A 76 3.58 9.99 -1.80
C SER A 76 2.76 11.14 -1.23
N THR A 77 3.32 11.95 -0.32
CA THR A 77 2.71 13.22 0.12
C THR A 77 2.87 14.35 -0.89
N GLY A 78 3.77 14.20 -1.86
CA GLY A 78 3.97 15.12 -2.98
C GLY A 78 2.92 14.96 -4.09
N SER A 79 3.24 15.47 -5.28
CA SER A 79 2.39 15.36 -6.46
C SER A 79 2.29 13.91 -6.93
N ALA A 80 1.07 13.45 -7.26
CA ALA A 80 0.81 12.14 -7.86
C ALA A 80 0.86 12.15 -9.40
N ALA A 81 1.43 13.20 -10.00
CA ALA A 81 1.55 13.35 -11.44
C ALA A 81 2.45 12.29 -12.07
N VAL A 82 2.11 11.87 -13.29
CA VAL A 82 2.80 10.83 -14.07
C VAL A 82 3.56 11.40 -15.27
N ASP A 83 3.96 12.66 -15.17
CA ASP A 83 4.67 13.44 -16.21
C ASP A 83 6.13 13.75 -15.85
N GLY A 84 6.65 13.14 -14.77
CA GLY A 84 8.00 13.36 -14.25
C GLY A 84 8.08 14.45 -13.17
N THR A 85 6.99 15.17 -12.91
CA THR A 85 6.91 16.20 -11.83
C THR A 85 6.32 15.66 -10.52
N GLY A 86 5.88 14.40 -10.51
CA GLY A 86 5.39 13.70 -9.33
C GLY A 86 6.50 13.28 -8.37
N TYR A 87 6.12 12.54 -7.33
CA TYR A 87 7.06 11.99 -6.35
C TYR A 87 7.96 10.86 -6.89
N VAL A 88 7.73 10.43 -8.14
CA VAL A 88 8.63 9.59 -8.93
C VAL A 88 9.18 10.48 -10.06
N PRO A 89 10.34 11.13 -9.87
CA PRO A 89 10.95 11.95 -10.89
C PRO A 89 11.58 11.10 -12.00
N PHE A 90 11.39 11.54 -13.25
CA PHE A 90 12.01 10.97 -14.44
C PHE A 90 11.98 11.98 -15.58
N THR A 91 12.71 11.71 -16.66
CA THR A 91 12.65 12.49 -17.90
C THR A 91 11.88 11.73 -18.97
N ILE A 92 11.04 12.44 -19.73
CA ILE A 92 10.33 11.89 -20.90
C ILE A 92 11.15 12.18 -22.16
N PRO A 93 11.63 11.16 -22.90
CA PRO A 93 12.30 11.38 -24.17
C PRO A 93 11.40 12.01 -25.23
N LEU A 94 12.01 12.57 -26.29
CA LEU A 94 11.25 13.15 -27.40
C LEU A 94 10.30 12.11 -28.03
N ASN A 95 9.06 12.53 -28.31
CA ASN A 95 7.98 11.69 -28.88
C ASN A 95 7.53 10.52 -27.98
N LYS A 96 7.77 10.60 -26.67
CA LYS A 96 7.27 9.65 -25.66
C LYS A 96 6.20 10.30 -24.79
N THR A 97 5.43 9.47 -24.09
CA THR A 97 4.34 9.95 -23.21
C THR A 97 4.62 9.73 -21.72
N GLY A 98 5.73 9.06 -21.39
CA GLY A 98 6.13 8.78 -20.02
C GLY A 98 5.26 7.74 -19.32
N LEU A 99 5.15 7.84 -17.98
CA LEU A 99 4.39 6.89 -17.17
C LEU A 99 2.88 6.89 -17.44
N SER A 100 2.33 7.98 -18.00
CA SER A 100 0.90 8.08 -18.35
C SER A 100 0.40 6.96 -19.28
N LYS A 101 1.30 6.29 -20.00
CA LYS A 101 1.00 5.12 -20.84
C LYS A 101 0.64 3.86 -20.05
N PHE A 102 1.14 3.74 -18.82
CA PHE A 102 1.05 2.53 -18.00
C PHE A 102 0.23 2.72 -16.73
N VAL A 103 0.15 3.95 -16.22
CA VAL A 103 -0.58 4.25 -14.99
C VAL A 103 -1.20 5.65 -15.07
N ALA A 104 -2.43 5.79 -14.60
CA ALA A 104 -3.16 7.06 -14.67
C ALA A 104 -2.64 8.11 -13.68
N ASN A 105 -2.28 7.68 -12.47
CA ASN A 105 -1.71 8.52 -11.41
C ASN A 105 -0.74 7.67 -10.58
N LEU A 106 0.27 8.31 -9.97
CA LEU A 106 1.10 7.61 -8.98
C LEU A 106 0.24 7.23 -7.76
N PRO A 107 0.38 6.02 -7.20
CA PRO A 107 -0.42 5.60 -6.06
C PRO A 107 -0.08 6.44 -4.82
N THR A 108 -1.01 6.56 -3.89
CA THR A 108 -0.78 7.18 -2.59
C THR A 108 -1.13 6.19 -1.48
N ASP A 109 -0.34 6.19 -0.41
CA ASP A 109 -0.63 5.35 0.75
C ASP A 109 -2.03 5.68 1.31
N PRO A 110 -2.85 4.69 1.73
CA PRO A 110 -4.19 4.97 2.26
C PRO A 110 -4.23 5.92 3.47
N LEU A 111 -3.16 6.03 4.24
CA LEU A 111 -3.02 6.98 5.35
C LEU A 111 -2.25 8.25 4.94
N ASN A 112 -1.35 8.12 3.96
CA ASN A 112 -0.49 9.17 3.40
C ASN A 112 0.12 10.12 4.44
N THR A 113 0.55 9.56 5.57
CA THR A 113 1.11 10.29 6.71
C THR A 113 2.22 9.43 7.30
N ALA A 114 3.41 10.02 7.49
CA ALA A 114 4.57 9.30 7.99
C ALA A 114 4.25 8.51 9.29
N PRO A 115 4.70 7.26 9.42
CA PRO A 115 5.58 6.52 8.49
C PRO A 115 4.87 5.84 7.31
N ASN A 116 3.54 5.92 7.22
CA ASN A 116 2.73 5.25 6.19
C ASN A 116 2.63 6.12 4.93
N ILE A 117 3.73 6.16 4.19
CA ILE A 117 3.88 6.84 2.90
C ILE A 117 4.69 5.94 1.97
N TYR A 118 4.54 6.11 0.66
CA TYR A 118 5.50 5.53 -0.28
C TYR A 118 6.68 6.49 -0.45
N THR A 119 7.90 5.96 -0.50
CA THR A 119 9.10 6.72 -0.83
C THR A 119 9.75 6.15 -2.07
N TYR A 120 10.44 7.00 -2.82
CA TYR A 120 11.11 6.63 -4.07
C TYR A 120 12.53 7.17 -4.10
N ALA A 121 13.46 6.40 -4.66
CA ALA A 121 14.77 6.88 -5.05
C ALA A 121 15.27 6.21 -6.32
N SER A 122 16.18 6.89 -7.00
CA SER A 122 16.91 6.39 -8.15
C SER A 122 18.32 6.97 -8.21
N ASP A 123 19.26 6.17 -8.70
CA ASP A 123 20.64 6.58 -9.03
C ASP A 123 20.83 6.88 -10.54
N ALA A 124 19.72 7.20 -11.23
CA ALA A 124 19.57 7.31 -12.69
C ALA A 124 19.70 5.99 -13.49
N THR A 125 20.05 4.88 -12.85
CA THR A 125 20.15 3.55 -13.50
C THR A 125 19.17 2.55 -12.88
N ASN A 126 19.11 2.56 -11.55
CA ASN A 126 18.27 1.74 -10.71
C ASN A 126 17.27 2.60 -9.98
N PHE A 127 16.23 1.97 -9.47
CA PHE A 127 15.28 2.62 -8.59
C PHE A 127 14.85 1.69 -7.45
N GLU A 128 14.29 2.32 -6.43
CA GLU A 128 13.73 1.71 -5.24
C GLU A 128 12.43 2.42 -4.85
N VAL A 129 11.45 1.65 -4.42
CA VAL A 129 10.19 2.09 -3.86
C VAL A 129 10.00 1.39 -2.52
N ASN A 130 9.81 2.17 -1.46
CA ASN A 130 9.57 1.64 -0.11
C ASN A 130 8.16 2.00 0.37
N GLY A 131 7.57 1.13 1.18
CA GLY A 131 6.35 1.43 1.93
C GLY A 131 6.25 0.60 3.21
N VAL A 132 5.73 1.19 4.28
CA VAL A 132 5.62 0.52 5.59
C VAL A 132 4.29 -0.24 5.69
N LEU A 133 4.35 -1.53 6.01
CA LEU A 133 3.17 -2.38 6.25
C LEU A 133 2.80 -2.33 7.73
N GLU A 134 1.52 -2.13 8.03
CA GLU A 134 1.04 -1.87 9.39
C GLU A 134 0.88 -3.12 10.23
N HIS A 135 0.47 -4.23 9.63
CA HIS A 135 0.11 -5.44 10.36
C HIS A 135 1.34 -6.29 10.66
N ALA A 136 1.46 -6.78 11.90
CA ALA A 136 2.61 -7.56 12.37
C ALA A 136 2.87 -8.85 11.55
N ASP A 137 1.83 -9.44 10.95
CA ASP A 137 1.97 -10.57 10.01
C ASP A 137 2.90 -10.26 8.82
N ASN A 138 3.09 -8.97 8.49
CA ASN A 138 3.93 -8.51 7.40
C ASN A 138 5.35 -8.12 7.84
N THR A 139 5.70 -8.19 9.13
CA THR A 139 7.06 -7.90 9.61
C THR A 139 8.11 -8.78 8.93
N ALA A 140 7.80 -10.06 8.70
CA ALA A 140 8.71 -10.95 7.98
C ALA A 140 8.87 -10.54 6.51
N LYS A 141 7.82 -10.02 5.87
CA LYS A 141 7.91 -9.54 4.48
C LYS A 141 8.86 -8.35 4.36
N MET A 142 8.81 -7.41 5.29
CA MET A 142 9.69 -6.23 5.31
C MET A 142 11.14 -6.57 5.68
N SER A 143 11.33 -7.52 6.60
CA SER A 143 12.69 -7.90 7.05
C SER A 143 13.40 -8.93 6.17
N THR A 144 12.73 -9.50 5.16
CA THR A 144 13.28 -10.56 4.30
C THR A 144 13.05 -10.34 2.80
N ASP A 145 12.67 -9.13 2.39
CA ASP A 145 12.52 -8.76 0.98
C ASP A 145 13.86 -8.59 0.23
N GLY A 146 14.97 -8.53 0.97
CA GLY A 146 16.33 -8.48 0.43
C GLY A 146 16.92 -7.08 0.35
N GLY A 147 16.24 -6.06 0.89
CA GLY A 147 16.77 -4.70 0.99
C GLY A 147 17.51 -4.42 2.30
N ASN A 148 17.79 -3.14 2.54
CA ASN A 148 18.56 -2.63 3.68
C ASN A 148 17.70 -2.07 4.81
N ASN A 149 16.40 -1.83 4.62
CA ASN A 149 15.49 -1.33 5.64
C ASN A 149 14.48 -2.41 6.09
N VAL A 150 14.80 -3.07 7.21
CA VAL A 150 13.97 -4.12 7.82
C VAL A 150 12.58 -3.66 8.29
N ALA A 151 12.31 -2.34 8.31
CA ALA A 151 11.04 -1.75 8.72
C ALA A 151 10.18 -1.25 7.55
N ALA A 152 10.65 -1.39 6.32
CA ALA A 152 9.90 -1.08 5.11
C ALA A 152 9.82 -2.29 4.19
N TYR A 153 8.80 -2.33 3.34
CA TYR A 153 8.75 -3.27 2.23
C TYR A 153 9.38 -2.59 1.01
N GLU A 154 10.44 -3.19 0.49
CA GLU A 154 11.35 -2.60 -0.48
C GLU A 154 11.22 -3.31 -1.82
N LYS A 155 11.01 -2.55 -2.90
CA LYS A 155 10.87 -3.08 -4.26
C LYS A 155 11.53 -2.16 -5.28
N GLY A 156 12.18 -2.74 -6.28
CA GLY A 156 12.87 -1.98 -7.31
C GLY A 156 13.90 -2.83 -8.04
N THR A 157 14.82 -2.17 -8.74
CA THR A 157 15.99 -2.83 -9.35
C THR A 157 17.22 -2.80 -8.43
N SER A 158 17.25 -1.88 -7.46
CA SER A 158 18.16 -1.87 -6.32
C SER A 158 17.34 -1.59 -5.05
N LEU A 159 17.70 -2.23 -3.94
CA LEU A 159 17.00 -2.15 -2.65
C LEU A 159 17.93 -1.59 -1.56
N THR A 160 18.79 -0.64 -1.92
CA THR A 160 19.78 -0.02 -1.02
C THR A 160 19.97 1.49 -1.26
N LEU A 161 19.07 2.11 -2.00
CA LEU A 161 19.05 3.52 -2.36
C LEU A 161 18.36 4.39 -1.31
N ILE A 162 17.47 3.82 -0.51
CA ILE A 162 16.77 4.48 0.61
C ILE A 162 17.08 3.72 1.90
N ASN A 163 16.98 4.37 3.05
CA ASN A 163 17.11 3.73 4.37
C ASN A 163 15.78 3.74 5.12
#